data_AF-A0A3S9MTS7-F1
#
_entry.id   AF-A0A3S9MTS7-F1
#
_cell.length_a   1.000
_cell.length_b   1.000
_cell.length_c   1.000
_cell.angle_alpha   90.00
_cell.angle_beta   90.00
_cell.angle_gamma   90.00
#
_symmetry.space_group_name_H-M   'P 1'
#
loop_
_entity.id
_entity.type
_entity.pdbx_description
1 polymer ?
#
loop_
_entity_poly.entity_id
_entity_poly.type
_entity_poly.pdbx_seq_one_letter_code
_entity_poly.pdbx_strand_id
1 'polypeptide(L)'
;MAKKTFKDKFQRIETKYVISKETLADLLQEFEAYMAEDEHAYSTIDNLYYDTSTYQMIRESLEKPYFKEKLRVRTYDASPQADSQIFLEIKKKVCNGKGSNSGGR
;
A
#
# COMPACT_ATOMS: atom_id res chain seq x y z
N MET A 1 44.22 7.61 9.24
CA MET A 1 43.06 6.72 9.54
C MET A 1 41.78 7.51 9.29
N ALA A 2 41.07 7.28 8.19
CA ALA A 2 39.82 7.98 7.91
C ALA A 2 38.71 7.48 8.83
N LYS A 3 38.07 8.40 9.55
CA LYS A 3 36.97 8.11 10.49
C LYS A 3 35.75 7.67 9.68
N LYS A 4 35.38 6.39 9.76
CA LYS A 4 34.21 5.83 9.07
C LYS A 4 32.95 6.31 9.83
N THR A 5 32.24 7.28 9.28
CA THR A 5 31.01 7.80 9.89
C THR A 5 29.88 6.80 9.68
N PHE A 6 29.44 6.16 10.76
CA PHE A 6 28.31 5.24 10.75
C PHE A 6 27.00 6.06 10.69
N LYS A 7 26.11 5.75 9.74
CA LYS A 7 24.77 6.33 9.69
C LYS A 7 23.87 5.51 10.61
N ASP A 8 23.71 5.95 11.86
CA ASP A 8 22.92 5.25 12.89
C ASP A 8 21.39 5.40 12.72
N LYS A 9 20.95 6.02 11.62
CA LYS A 9 19.53 6.29 11.35
C LYS A 9 19.16 5.77 9.97
N PHE A 10 18.37 4.71 9.97
CA PHE A 10 17.70 4.20 8.78
C PHE A 10 16.45 5.04 8.50
N GLN A 11 16.27 5.48 7.25
CA GLN A 11 15.07 6.17 6.80
C GLN A 11 14.44 5.36 5.68
N ARG A 12 13.25 4.80 5.93
CA ARG A 12 12.46 4.12 4.90
C ARG A 12 11.83 5.15 3.97
N ILE A 13 12.00 4.97 2.68
CA ILE A 13 11.32 5.72 1.62
C ILE A 13 10.49 4.72 0.83
N GLU A 14 9.26 5.08 0.51
CA GLU A 14 8.34 4.26 -0.26
C GLU A 14 7.73 5.10 -1.38
N THR A 15 8.01 4.73 -2.63
CA THR A 15 7.53 5.40 -3.84
C THR A 15 6.62 4.46 -4.62
N LYS A 16 5.51 4.97 -5.18
CA LYS A 16 4.56 4.20 -5.98
C LYS A 16 4.53 4.73 -7.39
N TYR A 17 4.56 3.82 -8.36
CA TYR A 17 4.51 4.12 -9.79
C TYR A 17 3.29 3.45 -10.41
N VAL A 18 2.69 4.12 -11.39
CA VAL A 18 1.74 3.49 -12.32
C VAL A 18 2.55 3.10 -13.55
N ILE A 19 2.55 1.82 -13.91
CA ILE A 19 3.34 1.27 -15.02
C ILE A 19 2.46 0.43 -15.93
N SER A 20 2.90 0.24 -17.18
CA SER A 20 2.23 -0.66 -18.13
C SER A 20 2.62 -2.12 -17.86
N LYS A 21 1.91 -3.06 -18.50
CA LYS A 21 2.19 -4.49 -18.38
C LYS A 21 3.54 -4.86 -19.00
N GLU A 22 3.92 -4.17 -20.08
CA GLU A 22 5.19 -4.37 -20.78
C GLU A 22 6.35 -3.94 -19.87
N THR A 23 6.28 -2.74 -19.29
CA THR A 23 7.30 -2.27 -18.33
C THR A 23 7.40 -3.16 -17.10
N LEU A 24 6.28 -3.70 -16.60
CA LEU A 24 6.31 -4.64 -15.48
C LEU A 24 7.11 -5.91 -15.83
N ALA A 25 6.92 -6.47 -17.03
CA ALA A 25 7.66 -7.65 -17.47
C ALA A 25 9.18 -7.39 -17.54
N ASP A 26 9.57 -6.25 -18.13
CA ASP A 26 10.98 -5.85 -18.23
C ASP A 26 11.62 -5.65 -16.85
N LEU A 27 10.91 -5.01 -15.92
CA LEU A 27 11.39 -4.78 -14.55
C LEU A 27 11.56 -6.07 -13.76
N LEU A 28 10.62 -7.01 -13.87
CA LEU A 28 10.71 -8.30 -13.18
C LEU A 28 11.97 -9.06 -13.61
N GLN A 29 12.27 -9.07 -14.91
CA GLN A 29 13.49 -9.68 -15.45
C GLN A 29 14.76 -9.00 -14.92
N GLU A 30 14.78 -7.67 -14.81
CA GLU A 30 15.94 -6.95 -14.25
C GLU A 30 16.13 -7.22 -12.75
N PHE A 31 15.03 -7.37 -12.00
CA PHE A 31 15.06 -7.60 -10.55
C PHE A 31 15.60 -8.96 -10.15
N GLU A 32 15.54 -9.98 -11.01
CA GLU A 32 16.11 -11.32 -10.74
C GLU A 32 17.60 -11.26 -10.37
N ALA A 33 18.35 -10.27 -10.87
CA ALA A 33 19.77 -10.12 -10.56
C ALA A 33 20.05 -9.51 -9.17
N TYR A 34 19.05 -8.87 -8.53
CA TYR A 34 19.23 -8.07 -7.33
C TYR A 34 18.32 -8.47 -6.16
N MET A 35 17.24 -9.20 -6.43
CA MET A 35 16.20 -9.55 -5.46
C MET A 35 15.92 -11.06 -5.48
N ALA A 36 15.48 -11.60 -4.34
CA ALA A 36 15.01 -12.97 -4.22
C ALA A 36 13.56 -12.95 -3.77
N GLU A 37 12.77 -13.89 -4.29
CA GLU A 37 11.38 -14.10 -3.87
C GLU A 37 11.30 -14.49 -2.39
N ASP A 38 10.31 -13.96 -1.68
CA ASP A 38 9.97 -14.39 -0.33
C ASP A 38 8.87 -15.48 -0.33
N GLU A 39 8.54 -16.00 0.85
CA GLU A 39 7.53 -17.06 1.04
C GLU A 39 6.12 -16.69 0.52
N HIS A 40 5.86 -15.40 0.28
CA HIS A 40 4.57 -14.86 -0.12
C HIS A 40 4.60 -14.12 -1.46
N ALA A 41 5.64 -14.32 -2.27
CA ALA A 41 5.85 -13.64 -3.56
C ALA A 41 4.63 -13.75 -4.51
N TYR A 42 3.90 -14.86 -4.43
CA TYR A 42 2.68 -15.10 -5.21
C TYR A 42 1.46 -15.17 -4.30
N SER A 43 0.82 -14.03 -4.09
CA SER A 43 -0.40 -13.92 -3.29
C SER A 43 -1.48 -13.15 -4.03
N THR A 44 -2.69 -13.69 -4.10
CA THR A 44 -3.87 -12.93 -4.53
C THR A 44 -4.41 -12.17 -3.33
N ILE A 45 -4.50 -10.84 -3.43
CA ILE A 45 -5.00 -10.01 -2.33
C ILE A 45 -6.34 -9.40 -2.71
N ASP A 46 -7.43 -9.92 -2.15
CA ASP A 46 -8.75 -9.33 -2.32
C ASP A 46 -9.09 -8.43 -1.12
N ASN A 47 -9.61 -7.23 -1.41
CA ASN A 47 -9.99 -6.25 -0.39
C ASN A 47 -11.41 -5.76 -0.66
N LEU A 48 -12.31 -5.97 0.29
CA LEU A 48 -13.66 -5.39 0.31
C LEU A 48 -13.67 -4.19 1.26
N TYR A 49 -13.89 -2.99 0.72
CA TYR A 49 -14.02 -1.77 1.53
C TYR A 49 -15.47 -1.58 1.95
N TYR A 50 -15.67 -1.34 3.24
CA TYR A 50 -16.97 -1.00 3.78
C TYR A 50 -17.17 0.52 3.76
N ASP A 51 -18.41 0.91 3.54
CA ASP A 51 -18.87 2.30 3.62
C ASP A 51 -20.28 2.31 4.24
N THR A 52 -20.79 3.49 4.52
CA THR A 52 -22.18 3.70 4.91
C THR A 52 -23.09 3.65 3.68
N SER A 53 -24.40 3.48 3.89
CA SER A 53 -25.40 3.54 2.82
C SER A 53 -25.42 4.87 2.07
N THR A 54 -24.86 5.93 2.68
CA THR A 54 -24.76 7.28 2.10
C THR A 54 -23.34 7.60 1.61
N TYR A 55 -22.45 6.62 1.49
CA TYR A 55 -21.06 6.82 1.01
C TYR A 55 -20.31 7.89 1.80
N GLN A 56 -20.52 7.93 3.12
CA GLN A 56 -19.94 8.96 3.97
C GLN A 56 -18.41 8.81 4.03
N MET A 57 -17.90 7.60 4.16
CA MET A 57 -16.47 7.36 4.38
C MET A 57 -15.64 7.75 3.15
N ILE A 58 -16.10 7.43 1.93
CA ILE A 58 -15.39 7.85 0.72
C ILE A 58 -15.43 9.37 0.53
N ARG A 59 -16.58 10.02 0.77
CA ARG A 59 -16.71 11.47 0.65
C ARG A 59 -15.79 12.19 1.62
N GLU A 60 -15.80 11.80 2.89
CA GLU A 60 -14.86 12.32 3.89
C GLU A 60 -13.41 12.06 3.47
N SER A 61 -13.08 10.86 2.99
CA SER A 61 -11.71 10.55 2.53
C SER A 61 -11.23 11.48 1.40
N LEU A 62 -12.13 11.87 0.47
CA LEU A 62 -11.85 12.77 -0.65
C LEU A 62 -11.60 14.22 -0.21
N GLU A 63 -12.27 14.69 0.85
CA GLU A 63 -12.05 16.02 1.46
C GLU A 63 -10.68 16.17 2.13
N LYS A 64 -9.92 15.08 2.22
CA LYS A 64 -8.59 15.04 2.85
C LYS A 64 -8.56 15.60 4.29
N PRO A 65 -9.44 15.12 5.19
CA PRO A 65 -9.47 15.54 6.58
C PRO A 65 -8.17 15.17 7.29
N TYR A 66 -7.92 15.86 8.40
CA TYR A 66 -6.81 15.61 9.31
C TYR A 66 -6.75 14.14 9.74
N PHE A 67 -7.91 13.52 9.96
CA PHE A 67 -8.03 12.14 10.37
C PHE A 67 -8.78 11.33 9.31
N LYS A 68 -8.23 10.19 8.91
CA LYS A 68 -8.86 9.27 7.96
C LYS A 68 -8.89 7.86 8.53
N GLU A 69 -10.03 7.20 8.38
CA GLU A 69 -10.18 5.77 8.62
C GLU A 69 -10.66 5.07 7.36
N LYS A 70 -10.19 3.84 7.16
CA LYS A 70 -10.70 2.93 6.13
C LYS A 70 -10.92 1.56 6.77
N LEU A 71 -12.16 1.07 6.71
CA LEU A 71 -12.52 -0.28 7.11
C LEU A 71 -12.46 -1.19 5.87
N ARG A 72 -11.77 -2.32 5.99
CA ARG A 72 -11.69 -3.30 4.91
C ARG A 72 -11.72 -4.73 5.45
N VAL A 73 -12.36 -5.61 4.73
CA VAL A 73 -12.15 -7.06 4.84
C VAL A 73 -11.11 -7.45 3.80
N ARG A 74 -10.12 -8.23 4.20
CA ARG A 74 -9.03 -8.71 3.35
C ARG A 74 -8.95 -10.22 3.39
N THR A 75 -8.71 -10.83 2.24
CA THR A 75 -8.29 -12.23 2.11
C THR A 75 -7.03 -12.33 1.24
N TYR A 76 -6.28 -13.41 1.45
CA TYR A 76 -5.11 -13.79 0.65
C TYR A 76 -5.39 -15.06 -0.20
N ASP A 77 -6.61 -15.57 -0.13
CA ASP A 77 -7.09 -16.73 -0.88
C ASP A 77 -7.64 -16.29 -2.23
N ALA A 78 -7.21 -16.93 -3.31
CA ALA A 78 -7.71 -16.65 -4.66
C ALA A 78 -9.15 -17.13 -4.90
N SER A 79 -9.68 -18.01 -4.04
CA SER A 79 -11.05 -18.55 -4.15
C SER A 79 -11.64 -18.81 -2.76
N PRO A 80 -11.95 -17.74 -2.00
CA PRO A 80 -12.38 -17.85 -0.61
C PRO A 80 -13.69 -18.65 -0.48
N GLN A 81 -13.69 -19.59 0.46
CA GLN A 81 -14.85 -20.39 0.89
C GLN A 81 -15.48 -19.81 2.16
N ALA A 82 -16.61 -20.38 2.58
CA ALA A 82 -17.34 -19.91 3.76
C ALA A 82 -16.54 -20.00 5.07
N ASP A 83 -15.57 -20.91 5.14
CA ASP A 83 -14.65 -21.15 6.25
C ASP A 83 -13.23 -20.61 6.01
N SER A 84 -12.98 -19.96 4.86
CA SER A 84 -11.68 -19.35 4.57
C SER A 84 -11.35 -18.26 5.61
N GLN A 85 -10.07 -18.19 5.98
CA GLN A 85 -9.58 -17.14 6.87
C GLN A 85 -9.71 -15.77 6.20
N ILE A 86 -10.38 -14.85 6.89
CA ILE A 86 -10.46 -13.44 6.49
C ILE A 86 -9.93 -12.54 7.61
N PHE A 87 -9.55 -11.33 7.23
CA PHE A 87 -9.04 -10.30 8.14
C PHE A 87 -9.92 -9.06 8.07
N LEU A 88 -10.54 -8.67 9.19
CA LEU A 88 -11.18 -7.37 9.32
C LEU A 88 -10.15 -6.35 9.79
N GLU A 89 -9.81 -5.38 8.94
CA GLU A 89 -8.74 -4.42 9.19
C GLU A 89 -9.27 -2.98 9.22
N ILE A 90 -8.68 -2.16 10.10
CA ILE A 90 -8.93 -0.72 10.17
C ILE A 90 -7.61 0.02 9.92
N LYS A 91 -7.55 0.81 8.85
CA LYS A 91 -6.41 1.68 8.56
C LYS A 91 -6.71 3.10 9.01
N LYS A 92 -5.98 3.57 10.03
CA LYS A 92 -6.06 4.95 10.54
C LYS A 92 -4.87 5.76 10.05
N LYS A 93 -5.11 7.00 9.64
CA LYS A 93 -4.05 7.96 9.29
C LYS A 93 -4.35 9.32 9.90
N VAL A 94 -3.39 9.81 10.67
CA VAL A 94 -3.31 11.21 11.10
C VAL A 94 -2.44 11.95 10.09
N CYS A 95 -3.03 12.89 9.36
CA CYS A 95 -2.33 13.71 8.40
C CYS A 95 -1.80 14.96 9.12
N ASN A 96 -0.51 15.00 9.43
CA ASN A 96 0.13 16.26 9.83
C ASN A 96 -0.06 17.25 8.68
N GLY A 97 -0.75 18.36 8.94
CA GLY A 97 -1.11 19.36 7.93
C GLY A 97 0.13 19.93 7.23
N LYS A 98 0.57 19.31 6.14
CA LYS A 98 1.42 19.80 5.05
C LYS A 98 1.63 18.67 4.04
N GLY A 99 0.99 18.82 2.88
CA GLY A 99 1.07 17.85 1.79
C GLY A 99 -0.02 18.06 0.74
N SER A 100 -0.33 19.31 0.40
CA SER A 100 -0.98 19.63 -0.87
C SER A 100 0.03 19.35 -1.98
N ASN A 101 0.04 18.14 -2.52
CA ASN A 101 0.70 17.91 -3.81
C ASN A 101 -0.28 18.41 -4.88
N SER A 102 -0.19 19.69 -5.20
CA SER A 102 -0.78 20.29 -6.41
C SER A 102 0.09 19.89 -7.60
N GLY A 103 -0.04 18.65 -8.06
CA GLY A 103 0.42 18.26 -9.39
C GLY A 103 -0.62 18.73 -10.41
N GLY A 104 -0.48 19.98 -10.85
CA GLY A 104 -1.18 20.49 -12.01
C GLY A 104 -0.74 19.75 -13.27
N ARG A 105 -1.66 19.70 -14.24
CA ARG A 105 -1.39 19.33 -15.63
C ARG A 105 -0.32 20.21 -16.25
#